data_AF-A0A329M6Y9-F1
#
_entry.id   AF-A0A329M6Y9-F1
#
_cell.length_a   1.000
_cell.length_b   1.000
_cell.length_c   1.000
_cell.angle_alpha   90.00
_cell.angle_beta   90.00
_cell.angle_gamma   90.00
#
_symmetry.space_group_name_H-M   'P 1'
#
loop_
_entity.id
_entity.type
_entity.pdbx_description
1 polymer ?
#
loop_
_entity_poly.entity_id
_entity_poly.type
_entity_poly.pdbx_seq_one_letter_code
_entity_poly.pdbx_strand_id
1 'polypeptide(L)'
;MVKIECAFAAWNHGCAGTSVQVVTTDGGWKALRINIRIGNSSIFRKIFITFLILLVPLYCITLIFVVQEEQRLRGHLTSSLENRISQQMQAFETEVNRIARFQTEYAVDKDLLQLSTISDGLTPFQRSQAVLDLQRRLYLLKESSPFIEETIAMIPAIKGSVVSKTFELRIDTALWNGLRSDRQMIGPFNYWDNALYLTLTHPRINLESDKEPSFLLAVKMNKHTIEKMLSDLHIYPDSQSLLISLHSGALLSGNEEVWQMSDMESKLALQSKLRQEAEGKVIHDDWDVGQSEYFVSAAKSDELGVMLLTYVPNEQVLGPTKVYLFWFWSISALSFVIVLLFSLSIYRFIHRPLLKLVSAFRQVERGEINTAIDINHTAKNEFGYLYNRFNLMVNELRTLIEEVYEQRIRSQQSELKRLQSQINPHFLYNSLFVLYQLIELNDNRNALRFAKYLGGFFQYITRDSKEEVVLSREVEQAKAYTEIQKMCYGHRLHVEFGELPEQEGNLVVPRIIIQPVIENAFKYAFEHMVSGGKLSLQFKVEDDLCVIVVQDNGEKLDDSLLARLQKETSDDYADPMELSGLINVHRRLRIRYGAPGGLRFSRSGWGGLCVEIIIKREKER
;
A
#
# COMPACT_ATOMS: atom_id res chain seq x y z
N MET A 1 -22.01 18.71 1.76
CA MET A 1 -20.66 18.60 2.37
C MET A 1 -20.67 17.41 3.33
N VAL A 2 -20.00 16.31 2.98
CA VAL A 2 -19.84 15.15 3.89
C VAL A 2 -18.52 15.36 4.65
N LYS A 3 -18.61 15.52 5.97
CA LYS A 3 -17.44 15.68 6.84
C LYS A 3 -16.90 14.28 7.16
N ILE A 4 -15.74 13.93 6.59
CA ILE A 4 -15.07 12.64 6.85
C ILE A 4 -14.13 12.85 8.04
N GLU A 5 -14.55 12.43 9.23
CA GLU A 5 -13.68 12.39 10.41
C GLU A 5 -13.03 11.00 10.54
N CYS A 6 -11.74 10.92 10.17
CA CYS A 6 -10.90 9.75 10.40
C CYS A 6 -10.40 9.71 11.84
N ALA A 7 -11.16 9.08 12.75
CA ALA A 7 -10.71 8.82 14.11
C ALA A 7 -10.07 7.42 14.21
N PHE A 8 -8.75 7.40 14.47
CA PHE A 8 -7.90 6.23 14.69
C PHE A 8 -8.13 5.65 16.10
N ALA A 9 -8.50 4.37 16.21
CA ALA A 9 -8.55 3.64 17.47
C ALA A 9 -7.57 2.45 17.44
N ALA A 10 -6.76 2.32 18.48
CA ALA A 10 -5.71 1.32 18.61
C ALA A 10 -6.22 -0.03 19.14
N TRP A 11 -5.73 -1.10 18.50
CA TRP A 11 -5.42 -2.45 18.99
C TRP A 11 -6.47 -3.25 19.79
N ASN A 12 -6.95 -4.35 19.18
CA ASN A 12 -6.99 -5.67 19.84
C ASN A 12 -7.10 -6.82 18.81
N HIS A 13 -6.50 -7.96 19.17
CA HIS A 13 -6.23 -9.14 18.33
C HIS A 13 -7.48 -9.79 17.69
N GLY A 14 -7.28 -10.39 16.50
CA GLY A 14 -8.15 -11.42 15.95
C GLY A 14 -9.04 -10.98 14.78
N CYS A 15 -8.82 -11.62 13.62
CA CYS A 15 -9.64 -11.67 12.41
C CYS A 15 -9.71 -10.43 11.50
N ALA A 16 -9.42 -10.69 10.21
CA ALA A 16 -9.64 -9.77 9.09
C ALA A 16 -11.15 -9.65 8.82
N GLY A 17 -11.64 -8.43 8.72
CA GLY A 17 -13.05 -8.15 8.46
C GLY A 17 -13.24 -6.66 8.19
N THR A 18 -14.11 -6.34 7.24
CA THR A 18 -14.55 -4.98 6.93
C THR A 18 -15.86 -4.75 7.69
N SER A 19 -15.90 -3.80 8.62
CA SER A 19 -17.13 -3.46 9.36
C SER A 19 -17.55 -2.04 9.02
N VAL A 20 -18.78 -1.85 8.56
CA VAL A 20 -19.39 -0.54 8.32
C VAL A 20 -20.37 -0.25 9.46
N GLN A 21 -20.14 0.83 10.21
CA GLN A 21 -21.08 1.30 11.23
C GLN A 21 -21.58 2.70 10.88
N VAL A 22 -22.90 2.89 10.96
CA VAL A 22 -23.55 4.20 10.82
C VAL A 22 -23.64 4.81 12.22
N VAL A 23 -22.96 5.94 12.44
CA VAL A 23 -23.01 6.66 13.72
C VAL A 23 -23.84 7.92 13.52
N THR A 24 -24.91 8.05 14.30
CA THR A 24 -25.70 9.28 14.41
C THR A 24 -25.04 10.20 15.42
N THR A 25 -24.63 11.40 15.00
CA THR A 25 -24.18 12.44 15.94
C THR A 25 -25.37 13.26 16.43
N ASP A 26 -25.27 13.84 17.63
CA ASP A 26 -26.34 14.55 18.37
C ASP A 26 -26.98 15.76 17.63
N GLY A 27 -26.53 16.07 16.41
CA GLY A 27 -27.12 17.08 15.51
C GLY A 27 -27.87 16.51 14.29
N GLY A 28 -28.19 15.22 14.24
CA GLY A 28 -28.99 14.60 13.17
C GLY A 28 -28.22 14.21 11.90
N TRP A 29 -26.89 14.31 11.89
CA TRP A 29 -26.06 13.91 10.75
C TRP A 29 -25.62 12.44 10.90
N LYS A 30 -25.84 11.63 9.86
CA LYS A 30 -25.35 10.23 9.79
C LYS A 30 -23.93 10.22 9.21
N ALA A 31 -22.94 9.89 10.02
CA ALA A 31 -21.57 9.67 9.56
C ALA A 31 -21.35 8.17 9.26
N LEU A 32 -20.83 7.86 8.07
CA LEU A 32 -20.49 6.49 7.69
C LEU A 32 -19.05 6.19 8.12
N ARG A 33 -18.87 5.31 9.10
CA ARG A 33 -17.54 4.92 9.59
C ARG A 33 -17.17 3.56 9.00
N ILE A 34 -16.22 3.55 8.07
CA ILE A 34 -15.72 2.33 7.41
C ILE A 34 -14.44 1.91 8.13
N ASN A 35 -14.45 0.76 8.79
CA ASN A 35 -13.27 0.19 9.45
C ASN A 35 -12.67 -0.91 8.56
N ILE A 36 -11.50 -0.63 7.98
CA ILE A 36 -10.77 -1.56 7.10
C ILE A 36 -9.60 -2.16 7.89
N ARG A 37 -9.73 -3.43 8.30
CA ARG A 37 -8.62 -4.17 8.94
C ARG A 37 -7.71 -4.79 7.88
N ILE A 38 -6.64 -4.08 7.55
CA ILE A 38 -5.52 -4.64 6.77
C ILE A 38 -4.71 -5.54 7.71
N GLY A 39 -4.58 -6.84 7.37
CA GLY A 39 -3.86 -7.85 8.18
C GLY A 39 -2.38 -7.52 8.43
N ASN A 40 -1.60 -8.49 8.93
CA ASN A 40 -0.16 -8.35 9.24
C ASN A 40 0.71 -8.15 7.99
N SER A 41 0.50 -7.03 7.29
CA SER A 41 1.29 -6.56 6.17
C SER A 41 2.28 -5.50 6.63
N SER A 42 3.39 -5.36 5.91
CA SER A 42 4.37 -4.28 6.14
C SER A 42 3.68 -2.91 6.15
N ILE A 43 4.24 -1.97 6.91
CA ILE A 43 3.76 -0.57 7.01
C ILE A 43 3.61 0.04 5.60
N PHE A 44 4.54 -0.28 4.70
CA PHE A 44 4.48 0.08 3.29
C PHE A 44 3.18 -0.34 2.61
N ARG A 45 2.79 -1.61 2.74
CA ARG A 45 1.54 -2.13 2.15
C ARG A 45 0.31 -1.47 2.76
N LYS A 46 0.33 -1.16 4.06
CA LYS A 46 -0.77 -0.42 4.71
C LYS A 46 -0.93 0.98 4.12
N ILE A 47 0.16 1.74 4.02
CA ILE A 47 0.15 3.09 3.43
C ILE A 47 -0.33 3.07 1.98
N PHE A 48 0.20 2.15 1.16
CA PHE A 48 -0.19 2.02 -0.24
C PHE A 48 -1.70 1.73 -0.40
N ILE A 49 -2.22 0.79 0.40
CA ILE A 49 -3.65 0.47 0.40
C ILE A 49 -4.49 1.67 0.85
N THR A 50 -4.06 2.43 1.86
CA THR A 50 -4.76 3.64 2.31
C THR A 50 -4.86 4.69 1.19
N PHE A 51 -3.79 4.93 0.44
CA PHE A 51 -3.82 5.83 -0.72
C PHE A 51 -4.77 5.32 -1.81
N LEU A 52 -4.77 4.02 -2.09
CA LEU A 52 -5.69 3.41 -3.06
C LEU A 52 -7.15 3.61 -2.64
N ILE A 53 -7.46 3.38 -1.36
CA ILE A 53 -8.81 3.57 -0.80
C ILE A 53 -9.26 5.04 -0.89
N LEU A 54 -8.34 6.00 -0.76
CA LEU A 54 -8.64 7.42 -0.90
C LEU A 54 -8.87 7.84 -2.37
N LEU A 55 -8.12 7.27 -3.30
CA LEU A 55 -8.20 7.61 -4.71
C LEU A 55 -9.39 6.97 -5.42
N VAL A 56 -9.76 5.74 -5.08
CA VAL A 56 -10.85 5.01 -5.76
C VAL A 56 -12.17 5.79 -5.73
N PRO A 57 -12.67 6.31 -4.59
CA PRO A 57 -13.91 7.10 -4.57
C PRO A 57 -13.81 8.37 -5.43
N LEU A 58 -12.65 9.03 -5.45
CA LEU A 58 -12.44 10.23 -6.26
C LEU A 58 -12.54 9.88 -7.75
N TYR A 59 -11.93 8.79 -8.19
CA TYR A 59 -12.04 8.30 -9.57
C TYR A 59 -13.45 7.83 -9.92
N CYS A 60 -14.15 7.17 -8.99
CA CYS A 60 -15.55 6.80 -9.19
C CYS A 60 -16.43 8.04 -9.38
N ILE A 61 -16.23 9.09 -8.57
CA ILE A 61 -16.99 10.34 -8.69
C ILE A 61 -16.70 11.03 -10.03
N THR A 62 -15.44 11.12 -10.45
CA THR A 62 -15.10 11.75 -11.74
C THR A 62 -15.62 10.94 -12.92
N LEU A 63 -15.58 9.60 -12.86
CA LEU A 63 -16.18 8.73 -13.87
C LEU A 63 -17.71 8.93 -13.95
N ILE A 64 -18.39 8.95 -12.81
CA ILE A 64 -19.84 9.23 -12.74
C ILE A 64 -20.14 10.60 -13.35
N PHE A 65 -19.33 11.62 -13.05
CA PHE A 65 -19.51 12.96 -13.58
C PHE A 65 -19.35 13.00 -15.10
N VAL A 66 -18.33 12.34 -15.66
CA VAL A 66 -18.11 12.26 -17.12
C VAL A 66 -19.29 11.57 -17.81
N VAL A 67 -19.80 10.46 -17.25
CA VAL A 67 -20.96 9.77 -17.80
C VAL A 67 -22.24 10.61 -17.70
N GLN A 68 -22.44 11.30 -16.58
CA GLN A 68 -23.59 12.20 -16.41
C GLN A 68 -23.53 13.41 -17.35
N GLU A 69 -22.33 13.93 -17.63
CA GLU A 69 -22.14 15.08 -18.49
C GLU A 69 -22.52 14.76 -19.94
N GLU A 70 -22.16 13.57 -20.43
CA GLU A 70 -22.58 13.11 -21.76
C GLU A 70 -24.11 13.06 -21.87
N GLN A 71 -24.80 12.52 -20.86
CA GLN A 71 -26.26 12.46 -20.83
C GLN A 71 -26.91 13.85 -20.79
N ARG A 72 -26.34 14.78 -20.01
CA ARG A 72 -26.82 16.16 -19.96
C ARG A 72 -26.61 16.89 -21.27
N LEU A 73 -25.45 16.73 -21.90
CA LEU A 73 -25.15 17.35 -23.20
C LEU A 73 -26.13 16.87 -24.27
N ARG A 74 -26.37 15.54 -24.36
CA ARG A 74 -27.37 14.99 -25.28
C ARG A 74 -28.77 15.54 -24.99
N GLY A 75 -29.18 15.60 -23.72
CA GLY A 75 -30.48 16.15 -23.33
C GLY A 75 -30.64 17.63 -23.69
N HIS A 76 -29.64 18.47 -23.39
CA HIS A 76 -29.66 19.89 -23.75
C HIS A 76 -29.69 20.13 -25.26
N LEU A 77 -28.93 19.35 -26.03
CA LEU A 77 -28.93 19.43 -27.49
C LEU A 77 -30.27 19.03 -28.08
N THR A 78 -30.84 17.92 -27.60
CA THR A 78 -32.17 17.45 -27.99
C THR A 78 -33.18 18.58 -27.79
N SER A 79 -33.37 19.07 -26.55
CA SER A 79 -34.35 20.12 -26.28
C SER A 79 -34.05 21.45 -26.97
N SER A 80 -32.78 21.79 -27.23
CA SER A 80 -32.45 23.00 -28.00
C SER A 80 -32.80 22.85 -29.48
N LEU A 81 -32.57 21.68 -30.08
CA LEU A 81 -32.94 21.40 -31.47
C LEU A 81 -34.46 21.33 -31.61
N GLU A 82 -35.15 20.63 -30.70
CA GLU A 82 -36.62 20.58 -30.66
C GLU A 82 -37.23 21.98 -30.67
N ASN A 83 -36.78 22.85 -29.77
CA ASN A 83 -37.29 24.21 -29.67
C ASN A 83 -36.99 25.04 -30.94
N ARG A 84 -35.79 24.94 -31.51
CA ARG A 84 -35.40 25.70 -32.71
C ARG A 84 -36.17 25.26 -33.95
N ILE A 85 -36.27 23.94 -34.17
CA ILE A 85 -36.99 23.37 -35.32
C ILE A 85 -38.47 23.71 -35.21
N SER A 86 -39.08 23.53 -34.03
CA SER A 86 -40.49 23.87 -33.80
C SER A 86 -40.77 25.35 -34.03
N GLN A 87 -39.92 26.25 -33.49
CA GLN A 87 -40.03 27.69 -33.69
C GLN A 87 -39.90 28.10 -35.17
N GLN A 88 -38.94 27.53 -35.90
CA GLN A 88 -38.76 27.84 -37.32
C GLN A 88 -39.90 27.30 -38.18
N MET A 89 -40.37 26.08 -37.89
CA MET A 89 -41.55 25.52 -38.57
C MET A 89 -42.78 26.41 -38.35
N GLN A 90 -43.04 26.81 -37.11
CA GLN A 90 -44.17 27.69 -36.77
C GLN A 90 -44.04 29.07 -37.44
N ALA A 91 -42.84 29.63 -37.52
CA ALA A 91 -42.59 30.90 -38.20
C ALA A 91 -42.86 30.78 -39.72
N PHE A 92 -42.39 29.69 -40.33
CA PHE A 92 -42.62 29.39 -41.74
C PHE A 92 -44.12 29.21 -42.04
N GLU A 93 -44.82 28.41 -41.23
CA GLU A 93 -46.27 28.21 -41.32
C GLU A 93 -47.06 29.50 -41.18
N THR A 94 -46.71 30.34 -40.21
CA THR A 94 -47.34 31.66 -40.04
C THR A 94 -47.17 32.53 -41.27
N GLU A 95 -45.97 32.58 -41.87
CA GLU A 95 -45.73 33.35 -43.09
C GLU A 95 -46.47 32.77 -44.30
N VAL A 96 -46.46 31.45 -44.50
CA VAL A 96 -47.19 30.81 -45.60
C VAL A 96 -48.69 31.05 -45.49
N ASN A 97 -49.26 30.90 -44.30
CA ASN A 97 -50.67 31.17 -44.03
C ASN A 97 -51.03 32.64 -44.21
N ARG A 98 -50.11 33.56 -43.93
CA ARG A 98 -50.27 34.99 -44.24
C ARG A 98 -50.29 35.23 -45.74
N ILE A 99 -49.39 34.60 -46.50
CA ILE A 99 -49.35 34.69 -47.97
C ILE A 99 -50.63 34.10 -48.59
N ALA A 100 -51.08 32.93 -48.13
CA ALA A 100 -52.30 32.27 -48.59
C ALA A 100 -53.57 33.13 -48.34
N ARG A 101 -53.63 33.81 -47.18
CA ARG A 101 -54.71 34.75 -46.87
C ARG A 101 -54.72 35.94 -47.83
N PHE A 102 -53.56 36.55 -48.09
CA PHE A 102 -53.49 37.61 -49.09
C PHE A 102 -53.85 37.11 -50.49
N GLN A 103 -53.39 35.93 -50.89
CA GLN A 103 -53.76 35.34 -52.18
C GLN A 103 -55.28 35.18 -52.32
N THR A 104 -55.96 34.78 -51.24
CA THR A 104 -57.44 34.65 -51.22
C THR A 104 -58.14 36.01 -51.28
N GLU A 105 -57.62 37.05 -50.62
CA GLU A 105 -58.15 38.41 -50.70
C GLU A 105 -58.03 38.97 -52.13
N TYR A 106 -56.90 38.73 -52.80
CA TYR A 106 -56.65 39.20 -54.17
C TYR A 106 -57.43 38.40 -55.21
N ALA A 107 -57.82 37.15 -54.90
CA ALA A 107 -58.64 36.32 -55.79
C ALA A 107 -60.05 36.89 -56.01
N VAL A 108 -60.59 37.62 -55.03
CA VAL A 108 -61.92 38.27 -55.12
C VAL A 108 -61.82 39.71 -55.63
N ASP A 109 -60.64 40.11 -56.12
CA ASP A 109 -60.44 41.46 -56.62
C ASP A 109 -61.30 41.76 -57.86
N LYS A 110 -61.82 43.00 -57.91
CA LYS A 110 -62.66 43.48 -59.00
C LYS A 110 -61.97 43.37 -60.36
N ASP A 111 -60.70 43.74 -60.46
CA ASP A 111 -59.99 43.80 -61.74
C ASP A 111 -59.67 42.39 -62.25
N LEU A 112 -59.27 41.49 -61.34
CA LEU A 112 -59.07 40.06 -61.65
C LEU A 112 -60.38 39.36 -62.05
N LEU A 113 -61.48 39.63 -61.35
CA LEU A 113 -62.80 39.09 -61.69
C LEU A 113 -63.31 39.65 -63.03
N GLN A 114 -63.12 40.94 -63.30
CA GLN A 114 -63.49 41.55 -64.59
C GLN A 114 -62.70 40.96 -65.76
N LEU A 115 -61.39 40.80 -65.60
CA LEU A 115 -60.52 40.20 -66.61
C LEU A 115 -60.81 38.71 -66.85
N SER A 116 -61.31 37.98 -65.85
CA SER A 116 -61.63 36.55 -65.97
C SER A 116 -63.05 36.24 -66.43
N THR A 117 -64.02 37.15 -66.23
CA THR A 117 -65.45 36.88 -66.52
C THR A 117 -66.07 37.74 -67.63
N ILE A 118 -65.62 38.99 -67.84
CA ILE A 118 -66.23 39.95 -68.80
C ILE A 118 -65.17 40.47 -69.81
N SER A 119 -64.16 39.66 -70.10
CA SER A 119 -63.00 40.10 -70.89
C SER A 119 -63.35 40.57 -72.33
N ASP A 120 -64.36 39.96 -72.95
CA ASP A 120 -64.81 40.28 -74.32
C ASP A 120 -65.63 41.58 -74.41
N GLY A 121 -66.11 42.11 -73.27
CA GLY A 121 -66.87 43.34 -73.19
C GLY A 121 -66.03 44.59 -72.88
N LEU A 122 -64.75 44.44 -72.59
CA LEU A 122 -63.85 45.54 -72.23
C LEU A 122 -63.27 46.21 -73.48
N THR A 123 -63.24 47.55 -73.49
CA THR A 123 -62.46 48.28 -74.50
C THR A 123 -60.96 47.97 -74.35
N PRO A 124 -60.15 48.06 -75.43
CA PRO A 124 -58.70 47.84 -75.34
C PRO A 124 -58.00 48.67 -74.25
N PHE A 125 -58.47 49.90 -74.04
CA PHE A 125 -57.99 50.78 -72.97
C PHE A 125 -58.34 50.25 -71.57
N GLN A 126 -59.61 49.89 -71.33
CA GLN A 126 -60.06 49.34 -70.04
C GLN A 126 -59.35 48.03 -69.71
N ARG A 127 -59.14 47.16 -70.70
CA ARG A 127 -58.39 45.90 -70.53
C ARG A 127 -56.94 46.18 -70.14
N SER A 128 -56.28 47.13 -70.80
CA SER A 128 -54.89 47.50 -70.49
C SER A 128 -54.78 48.09 -69.08
N GLN A 129 -55.73 48.94 -68.68
CA GLN A 129 -55.78 49.53 -67.34
C GLN A 129 -55.98 48.46 -66.26
N ALA A 130 -56.94 47.54 -66.44
CA ALA A 130 -57.20 46.45 -65.51
C ALA A 130 -55.98 45.51 -65.36
N VAL A 131 -55.26 45.25 -66.46
CA VAL A 131 -54.00 44.48 -66.42
C VAL A 131 -52.92 45.20 -65.60
N LEU A 132 -52.72 46.52 -65.81
CA LEU A 132 -51.72 47.29 -65.06
C LEU A 132 -52.07 47.41 -63.57
N ASP A 133 -53.35 47.57 -63.23
CA ASP A 133 -53.79 47.65 -61.85
C ASP A 133 -53.67 46.29 -61.15
N LEU A 134 -54.01 45.19 -61.83
CA LEU A 134 -53.73 43.84 -61.36
C LEU A 134 -52.23 43.59 -61.18
N GLN A 135 -51.40 44.01 -62.14
CA GLN A 135 -49.95 43.86 -62.04
C GLN A 135 -49.37 44.60 -60.83
N ARG A 136 -49.81 45.85 -60.59
CA ARG A 136 -49.37 46.63 -59.41
C ARG A 136 -49.72 45.93 -58.10
N ARG A 137 -50.90 45.31 -58.04
CA ARG A 137 -51.36 44.54 -56.89
C ARG A 137 -50.52 43.26 -56.70
N LEU A 138 -50.31 42.50 -57.76
CA LEU A 138 -49.42 41.33 -57.73
C LEU A 138 -48.00 41.70 -57.28
N TYR A 139 -47.50 42.86 -57.70
CA TYR A 139 -46.23 43.41 -57.22
C TYR A 139 -46.26 43.72 -55.71
N LEU A 140 -47.31 44.38 -55.21
CA LEU A 140 -47.47 44.62 -53.76
C LEU A 140 -47.51 43.32 -52.96
N LEU A 141 -48.19 42.28 -53.46
CA LEU A 141 -48.17 40.96 -52.85
C LEU A 141 -46.75 40.40 -52.83
N LYS A 142 -46.01 40.48 -53.94
CA LYS A 142 -44.61 40.03 -54.01
C LYS A 142 -43.73 40.76 -52.99
N GLU A 143 -43.92 42.07 -52.80
CA GLU A 143 -43.13 42.85 -51.82
C GLU A 143 -43.60 42.68 -50.36
N SER A 144 -44.71 41.98 -50.12
CA SER A 144 -45.26 41.81 -48.76
C SER A 144 -44.48 40.84 -47.88
N SER A 145 -43.71 39.91 -48.48
CA SER A 145 -42.91 38.92 -47.77
C SER A 145 -41.66 38.55 -48.58
N PRO A 146 -40.48 38.43 -47.95
CA PRO A 146 -39.25 37.99 -48.63
C PRO A 146 -39.32 36.54 -49.12
N PHE A 147 -40.29 35.76 -48.63
CA PHE A 147 -40.57 34.40 -49.09
C PHE A 147 -41.22 34.36 -50.47
N ILE A 148 -41.64 35.48 -51.03
CA ILE A 148 -42.25 35.55 -52.36
C ILE A 148 -41.20 36.00 -53.38
N GLU A 149 -40.89 35.13 -54.34
CA GLU A 149 -40.04 35.47 -55.48
C GLU A 149 -40.84 36.23 -56.54
N GLU A 150 -42.01 35.69 -56.85
CA GLU A 150 -42.86 36.14 -57.96
C GLU A 150 -44.32 35.75 -57.74
N THR A 151 -45.24 36.55 -58.26
CA THR A 151 -46.68 36.28 -58.23
C THR A 151 -47.22 36.35 -59.65
N ILE A 152 -48.06 35.38 -60.00
CA ILE A 152 -48.49 35.11 -61.38
C ILE A 152 -50.00 34.90 -61.38
N ALA A 153 -50.73 35.71 -62.13
CA ALA A 153 -52.14 35.47 -62.43
C ALA A 153 -52.29 35.02 -63.89
N MET A 154 -52.65 33.76 -64.09
CA MET A 154 -52.93 33.18 -65.40
C MET A 154 -54.43 33.26 -65.67
N ILE A 155 -54.81 33.97 -66.74
CA ILE A 155 -56.21 34.28 -67.04
C ILE A 155 -56.53 33.79 -68.46
N PRO A 156 -57.14 32.61 -68.62
CA PRO A 156 -57.46 32.03 -69.92
C PRO A 156 -58.28 32.96 -70.83
N ALA A 157 -59.21 33.73 -70.26
CA ALA A 157 -60.08 34.66 -70.99
C ALA A 157 -59.30 35.70 -71.81
N ILE A 158 -58.16 36.18 -71.30
CA ILE A 158 -57.28 37.12 -72.00
C ILE A 158 -56.11 36.45 -72.72
N LYS A 159 -56.02 35.11 -72.67
CA LYS A 159 -54.93 34.29 -73.23
C LYS A 159 -53.53 34.71 -72.78
N GLY A 160 -53.40 35.31 -71.60
CA GLY A 160 -52.14 35.85 -71.08
C GLY A 160 -51.97 35.66 -69.57
N SER A 161 -50.74 35.87 -69.11
CA SER A 161 -50.33 35.86 -67.72
C SER A 161 -49.91 37.26 -67.28
N VAL A 162 -50.40 37.68 -66.10
CA VAL A 162 -49.93 38.89 -65.44
C VAL A 162 -48.93 38.46 -64.37
N VAL A 163 -47.68 38.88 -64.51
CA VAL A 163 -46.59 38.59 -63.57
C VAL A 163 -46.26 39.86 -62.78
N SER A 164 -45.83 39.75 -61.53
CA SER A 164 -45.52 40.92 -60.69
C SER A 164 -44.55 41.91 -61.33
N LYS A 165 -43.55 41.43 -62.10
CA LYS A 165 -42.51 42.26 -62.74
C LYS A 165 -42.80 42.59 -64.20
N THR A 166 -43.57 41.75 -64.90
CA THR A 166 -43.78 41.83 -66.35
C THR A 166 -45.21 41.47 -66.72
N PHE A 167 -45.69 41.95 -67.88
CA PHE A 167 -46.94 41.46 -68.45
C PHE A 167 -46.63 40.59 -69.66
N GLU A 168 -47.22 39.39 -69.70
CA GLU A 168 -46.98 38.41 -70.76
C GLU A 168 -48.26 38.12 -71.53
N LEU A 169 -48.19 38.30 -72.86
CA LEU A 169 -49.32 38.12 -73.77
C LEU A 169 -49.64 36.65 -74.08
N ARG A 170 -49.00 35.70 -73.40
CA ARG A 170 -49.18 34.24 -73.58
C ARG A 170 -49.11 33.54 -72.23
N ILE A 171 -50.01 32.59 -72.02
CA ILE A 171 -49.94 31.68 -70.88
C ILE A 171 -48.89 30.62 -71.17
N ASP A 172 -47.95 30.42 -70.25
CA ASP A 172 -47.08 29.24 -70.28
C ASP A 172 -47.94 27.99 -70.05
N THR A 173 -48.19 27.27 -71.14
CA THR A 173 -48.98 26.04 -71.13
C THR A 173 -48.35 24.91 -70.32
N ALA A 174 -47.03 24.85 -70.18
CA ALA A 174 -46.36 23.82 -69.38
C ALA A 174 -46.56 24.09 -67.89
N LEU A 175 -46.33 25.34 -67.46
CA LEU A 175 -46.55 25.77 -66.09
C LEU A 175 -48.03 25.71 -65.70
N TRP A 176 -48.94 26.15 -66.59
CA TRP A 176 -50.39 26.05 -66.36
C TRP A 176 -50.84 24.59 -66.14
N ASN A 177 -50.40 23.67 -67.00
CA ASN A 177 -50.75 22.25 -66.85
C ASN A 177 -50.12 21.65 -65.59
N GLY A 178 -48.86 21.97 -65.29
CA GLY A 178 -48.18 21.52 -64.08
C GLY A 178 -48.93 21.93 -62.81
N LEU A 179 -49.21 23.23 -62.65
CA LEU A 179 -49.90 23.80 -61.49
C LEU A 179 -51.40 23.49 -61.43
N ARG A 180 -52.02 23.09 -62.55
CA ARG A 180 -53.41 22.61 -62.60
C ARG A 180 -53.53 21.12 -62.27
N SER A 181 -52.50 20.32 -62.59
CA SER A 181 -52.56 18.86 -62.56
C SER A 181 -52.33 18.23 -61.18
N ASP A 182 -51.72 18.96 -60.24
CA ASP A 182 -51.49 18.43 -58.89
C ASP A 182 -52.80 18.49 -58.09
N ARG A 183 -53.40 17.31 -57.93
CA ARG A 183 -54.70 17.12 -57.28
C ARG A 183 -54.50 17.32 -55.79
N GLN A 184 -54.81 18.50 -55.27
CA GLN A 184 -54.76 18.84 -53.84
C GLN A 184 -55.34 17.69 -52.99
N MET A 185 -54.47 16.92 -52.35
CA MET A 185 -54.90 15.99 -51.31
C MET A 185 -54.52 16.49 -49.91
N ILE A 186 -53.35 17.12 -49.69
CA ILE A 186 -52.96 17.70 -48.38
C ILE A 186 -51.91 18.82 -48.59
N GLY A 187 -52.14 20.02 -48.06
CA GLY A 187 -51.23 21.18 -48.09
C GLY A 187 -51.45 22.17 -49.26
N PRO A 188 -50.99 23.42 -49.15
CA PRO A 188 -51.27 24.47 -50.14
C PRO A 188 -50.22 24.58 -51.27
N PHE A 189 -49.16 23.77 -51.21
CA PHE A 189 -48.01 23.85 -52.10
C PHE A 189 -48.07 22.89 -53.28
N ASN A 190 -47.55 23.35 -54.42
CA ASN A 190 -47.28 22.54 -55.61
C ASN A 190 -45.79 22.65 -55.92
N TYR A 191 -45.17 21.53 -56.27
CA TYR A 191 -43.76 21.51 -56.65
C TYR A 191 -43.63 21.31 -58.16
N TRP A 192 -43.08 22.31 -58.84
CA TRP A 192 -42.91 22.29 -60.30
C TRP A 192 -41.59 22.95 -60.69
N ASP A 193 -40.87 22.35 -61.63
CA ASP A 193 -39.59 22.86 -62.17
C ASP A 193 -38.60 23.35 -61.09
N ASN A 194 -38.39 22.53 -60.05
CA ASN A 194 -37.51 22.82 -58.91
C ASN A 194 -37.88 24.09 -58.12
N ALA A 195 -39.14 24.51 -58.17
CA ALA A 195 -39.68 25.63 -57.43
C ALA A 195 -40.98 25.27 -56.71
N LEU A 196 -41.20 25.93 -55.58
CA LEU A 196 -42.36 25.74 -54.72
C LEU A 196 -43.39 26.83 -55.04
N TYR A 197 -44.62 26.44 -55.37
CA TYR A 197 -45.70 27.35 -55.72
C TYR A 197 -46.89 27.21 -54.78
N LEU A 198 -47.36 28.33 -54.25
CA LEU A 198 -48.66 28.42 -53.56
C LEU A 198 -49.73 28.76 -54.60
N THR A 199 -50.68 27.86 -54.86
CA THR A 199 -51.64 28.03 -55.95
C THR A 199 -53.07 28.18 -55.44
N LEU A 200 -53.81 29.09 -56.06
CA LEU A 200 -55.23 29.29 -55.85
C LEU A 200 -55.93 29.33 -57.20
N THR A 201 -56.97 28.52 -57.37
CA THR A 201 -57.82 28.48 -58.56
C THR A 201 -59.22 28.99 -58.24
N HIS A 202 -59.84 29.69 -59.19
CA HIS A 202 -61.22 30.15 -59.08
C HIS A 202 -62.03 29.83 -60.36
N PRO A 203 -63.21 29.19 -60.27
CA PRO A 203 -63.74 28.55 -59.06
C PRO A 203 -62.79 27.45 -58.57
N ARG A 204 -62.79 27.16 -57.26
CA ARG A 204 -61.97 26.08 -56.72
C ARG A 204 -62.34 24.78 -57.43
N ILE A 205 -61.33 24.12 -58.00
CA ILE A 205 -61.52 22.86 -58.72
C ILE A 205 -61.73 21.75 -57.66
N ASN A 206 -62.95 21.20 -57.58
CA ASN A 206 -63.18 19.95 -56.86
C ASN A 206 -62.80 18.77 -57.77
N LEU A 207 -62.39 17.65 -57.16
CA LEU A 207 -61.95 16.40 -57.80
C LEU A 207 -62.88 15.83 -58.89
N GLU A 208 -64.12 16.32 -59.00
CA GLU A 208 -65.16 15.83 -59.93
C GLU A 208 -65.59 16.82 -61.02
N SER A 209 -65.01 18.04 -61.07
CA SER A 209 -65.44 19.08 -62.01
C SER A 209 -64.48 19.25 -63.19
N ASP A 210 -64.96 18.95 -64.40
CA ASP A 210 -64.22 19.16 -65.68
C ASP A 210 -64.22 20.63 -66.15
N LYS A 211 -64.70 21.56 -65.32
CA LYS A 211 -64.73 22.99 -65.63
C LYS A 211 -63.34 23.61 -65.49
N GLU A 212 -62.92 24.33 -66.53
CA GLU A 212 -61.68 25.09 -66.49
C GLU A 212 -61.78 26.26 -65.49
N PRO A 213 -60.72 26.51 -64.69
CA PRO A 213 -60.71 27.66 -63.80
C PRO A 213 -60.67 28.95 -64.62
N SER A 214 -61.46 29.94 -64.20
CA SER A 214 -61.51 31.27 -64.82
C SER A 214 -60.18 32.03 -64.66
N PHE A 215 -59.44 31.73 -63.59
CA PHE A 215 -58.05 32.12 -63.44
C PHE A 215 -57.32 31.20 -62.44
N LEU A 216 -55.99 31.20 -62.53
CA LEU A 216 -55.08 30.59 -61.56
C LEU A 216 -54.13 31.67 -61.05
N LEU A 217 -54.11 31.86 -59.73
CA LEU A 217 -53.15 32.71 -59.05
C LEU A 217 -52.08 31.81 -58.45
N ALA A 218 -50.81 32.01 -58.81
CA ALA A 218 -49.67 31.28 -58.27
C ALA A 218 -48.69 32.24 -57.61
N VAL A 219 -48.15 31.85 -56.46
CA VAL A 219 -47.07 32.55 -55.77
C VAL A 219 -45.86 31.63 -55.78
N LYS A 220 -44.81 32.01 -56.52
CA LYS A 220 -43.53 31.31 -56.53
C LYS A 220 -42.78 31.69 -55.25
N MET A 221 -42.43 30.69 -54.45
CA MET A 221 -41.68 30.87 -53.22
C MET A 221 -40.20 31.08 -53.52
N ASN A 222 -39.57 32.00 -52.79
CA ASN A 222 -38.15 32.32 -52.94
C ASN A 222 -37.27 31.24 -52.30
N LYS A 223 -36.65 30.43 -53.15
CA LYS A 223 -35.75 29.35 -52.73
C LYS A 223 -34.63 29.84 -51.82
N HIS A 224 -33.98 30.97 -52.16
CA HIS A 224 -32.86 31.50 -51.39
C HIS A 224 -33.28 31.95 -49.98
N THR A 225 -34.48 32.53 -49.84
CA THR A 225 -35.02 32.91 -48.53
C THR A 225 -35.30 31.67 -47.67
N ILE A 226 -35.84 30.60 -48.26
CA ILE A 226 -36.05 29.33 -47.57
C ILE A 226 -34.70 28.69 -47.19
N GLU A 227 -33.72 28.66 -48.09
CA GLU A 227 -32.36 28.15 -47.80
C GLU A 227 -31.70 28.95 -46.65
N LYS A 228 -31.88 30.26 -46.62
CA LYS A 228 -31.40 31.11 -45.53
C LYS A 228 -32.07 30.76 -44.20
N MET A 229 -33.39 30.60 -44.18
CA MET A 229 -34.13 30.15 -43.00
C MET A 229 -33.64 28.78 -42.51
N LEU A 230 -33.38 27.85 -43.43
CA LEU A 230 -32.81 26.54 -43.10
C LEU A 230 -31.38 26.66 -42.55
N SER A 231 -30.58 27.62 -43.05
CA SER A 231 -29.24 27.87 -42.53
C SER A 231 -29.22 28.44 -41.11
N ASP A 232 -30.27 29.16 -40.69
CA ASP A 232 -30.41 29.68 -39.33
C ASP A 232 -30.66 28.56 -38.28
N LEU A 233 -30.97 27.34 -38.74
CA LEU A 233 -31.06 26.14 -37.91
C LEU A 233 -29.70 25.48 -37.65
N HIS A 234 -28.64 25.86 -38.38
CA HIS A 234 -27.34 25.25 -38.22
C HIS A 234 -26.71 25.62 -36.87
N ILE A 235 -26.75 24.70 -35.90
CA ILE A 235 -26.09 24.85 -34.60
C ILE A 235 -24.57 24.66 -34.73
N TYR A 236 -24.15 23.82 -35.68
CA TYR A 236 -22.76 23.49 -35.93
C TYR A 236 -22.39 23.69 -37.41
N PRO A 237 -21.10 23.94 -37.74
CA PRO A 237 -20.67 24.24 -39.11
C PRO A 237 -21.05 23.18 -40.15
N ASP A 238 -21.09 21.90 -39.77
CA ASP A 238 -21.42 20.79 -40.67
C ASP A 238 -22.83 20.24 -40.45
N SER A 239 -23.66 20.98 -39.71
CA SER A 239 -25.09 20.65 -39.66
C SER A 239 -25.76 21.07 -40.97
N GLN A 240 -26.70 20.26 -41.42
CA GLN A 240 -27.45 20.49 -42.64
C GLN A 240 -28.94 20.46 -42.32
N SER A 241 -29.72 21.35 -42.92
CA SER A 241 -31.17 21.35 -42.77
C SER A 241 -31.85 21.31 -44.14
N LEU A 242 -33.00 20.66 -44.19
CA LEU A 242 -33.78 20.50 -45.40
C LEU A 242 -35.28 20.52 -45.14
N LEU A 243 -36.01 20.91 -46.18
CA LEU A 243 -37.46 20.94 -46.20
C LEU A 243 -37.93 19.98 -47.30
N ILE A 244 -38.75 18.99 -46.93
CA ILE A 244 -39.27 17.96 -47.83
C ILE A 244 -40.78 18.04 -47.87
N SER A 245 -41.37 17.77 -49.04
CA SER A 245 -42.80 17.50 -49.15
C SER A 245 -43.15 16.11 -48.61
N LEU A 246 -44.18 16.00 -47.76
CA LEU A 246 -44.66 14.72 -47.23
C LEU A 246 -45.33 13.84 -48.28
N HIS A 247 -45.84 14.42 -49.38
CA HIS A 247 -46.62 13.70 -50.38
C HIS A 247 -45.76 13.18 -51.53
N SER A 248 -44.89 14.03 -52.08
CA SER A 248 -44.02 13.68 -53.21
C SER A 248 -42.69 13.10 -52.74
N GLY A 249 -42.33 13.31 -51.47
CA GLY A 249 -40.98 13.04 -50.98
C GLY A 249 -39.92 13.92 -51.65
N ALA A 250 -40.34 14.92 -52.43
CA ALA A 250 -39.43 15.80 -53.16
C ALA A 250 -38.79 16.80 -52.20
N LEU A 251 -37.49 17.04 -52.40
CA LEU A 251 -36.75 18.08 -51.73
C LEU A 251 -37.26 19.45 -52.19
N LEU A 252 -37.74 20.25 -51.25
CA LEU A 252 -38.20 21.61 -51.53
C LEU A 252 -37.04 22.61 -51.45
N SER A 253 -36.15 22.45 -50.47
CA SER A 253 -34.99 23.33 -50.25
C SER A 253 -34.00 22.71 -49.25
N GLY A 254 -32.71 23.05 -49.36
CA GLY A 254 -31.63 22.58 -48.47
C GLY A 254 -30.58 21.71 -49.16
N ASN A 255 -29.54 21.31 -48.42
CA ASN A 255 -28.54 20.35 -48.90
C ASN A 255 -29.07 18.92 -48.66
N GLU A 256 -29.14 18.12 -49.71
CA GLU A 256 -29.66 16.75 -49.67
C GLU A 256 -28.58 15.66 -49.64
N GLU A 257 -27.29 16.00 -49.58
CA GLU A 257 -26.20 15.00 -49.61
C GLU A 257 -26.41 13.88 -48.58
N VAL A 258 -26.67 14.24 -47.32
CA VAL A 258 -26.91 13.27 -46.24
C VAL A 258 -28.22 12.50 -46.46
N TRP A 259 -29.27 13.17 -46.95
CA TRP A 259 -30.54 12.53 -47.27
C TRP A 259 -30.42 11.56 -48.45
N GLN A 260 -29.66 11.86 -49.49
CA GLN A 260 -29.49 10.97 -50.64
C GLN A 260 -28.66 9.74 -50.26
N MET A 261 -27.61 9.93 -49.46
CA MET A 261 -26.73 8.86 -49.01
C MET A 261 -27.34 7.94 -47.95
N SER A 262 -28.37 8.38 -47.22
CA SER A 262 -29.02 7.52 -46.23
C SER A 262 -29.87 6.42 -46.87
N ASP A 263 -29.89 5.27 -46.21
CA ASP A 263 -30.58 4.08 -46.67
C ASP A 263 -32.10 4.23 -46.63
N MET A 264 -32.79 3.43 -47.44
CA MET A 264 -34.25 3.48 -47.56
C MET A 264 -34.95 3.12 -46.24
N GLU A 265 -34.35 2.24 -45.43
CA GLU A 265 -34.95 1.77 -44.18
C GLU A 265 -34.96 2.89 -43.13
N SER A 266 -33.85 3.61 -42.95
CA SER A 266 -33.78 4.79 -42.06
C SER A 266 -34.75 5.89 -42.45
N LYS A 267 -34.92 6.16 -43.75
CA LYS A 267 -35.91 7.12 -44.27
C LYS A 267 -37.34 6.69 -43.94
N LEU A 268 -37.67 5.42 -44.18
CA LEU A 268 -39.00 4.86 -43.91
C LEU A 268 -39.30 4.80 -42.41
N ALA A 269 -38.30 4.47 -41.59
CA ALA A 269 -38.40 4.47 -40.13
C ALA A 269 -38.74 5.87 -39.60
N LEU A 270 -38.01 6.90 -40.03
CA LEU A 270 -38.28 8.28 -39.64
C LEU A 270 -39.67 8.75 -40.09
N GLN A 271 -40.04 8.47 -41.35
CA GLN A 271 -41.37 8.79 -41.88
C GLN A 271 -42.49 8.08 -41.10
N SER A 272 -42.27 6.83 -40.69
CA SER A 272 -43.24 6.07 -39.89
C SER A 272 -43.41 6.64 -38.48
N LYS A 273 -42.32 7.04 -37.82
CA LYS A 273 -42.34 7.71 -36.51
C LYS A 273 -43.08 9.05 -36.60
N LEU A 274 -42.78 9.85 -37.63
CA LEU A 274 -43.43 11.15 -37.87
C LEU A 274 -44.92 11.05 -38.22
N ARG A 275 -45.37 9.90 -38.75
CA ARG A 275 -46.79 9.62 -38.96
C ARG A 275 -47.53 9.25 -37.67
N GLN A 276 -46.83 8.73 -36.67
CA GLN A 276 -47.42 8.27 -35.41
C GLN A 276 -47.45 9.36 -34.32
N GLU A 277 -46.61 10.40 -34.42
CA GLU A 277 -46.58 11.50 -33.47
C GLU A 277 -47.50 12.67 -33.85
N ALA A 278 -47.90 13.45 -32.84
CA ALA A 278 -48.74 14.63 -33.01
C ALA A 278 -48.01 15.77 -33.75
N GLU A 279 -48.78 16.61 -34.44
CA GLU A 279 -48.30 17.80 -35.16
C GLU A 279 -47.45 18.72 -34.25
N GLY A 280 -46.35 19.23 -34.81
CA GLY A 280 -45.42 20.13 -34.09
C GLY A 280 -44.45 19.45 -33.11
N LYS A 281 -44.55 18.13 -32.90
CA LYS A 281 -43.58 17.37 -32.10
C LYS A 281 -42.35 17.02 -32.94
N VAL A 282 -41.17 17.15 -32.32
CA VAL A 282 -39.89 16.87 -32.96
C VAL A 282 -39.48 15.44 -32.63
N ILE A 283 -39.07 14.69 -33.65
CA ILE A 283 -38.60 13.31 -33.51
C ILE A 283 -37.12 13.28 -33.74
N HIS A 284 -36.44 12.44 -32.96
CA HIS A 284 -35.02 12.20 -33.06
C HIS A 284 -34.74 10.78 -33.57
N ASP A 285 -33.72 10.66 -34.40
CA ASP A 285 -33.18 9.38 -34.84
C ASP A 285 -31.67 9.46 -35.01
N ASP A 286 -30.99 8.32 -34.89
CA ASP A 286 -29.56 8.21 -35.18
C ASP A 286 -29.40 7.49 -36.53
N TRP A 287 -28.76 8.15 -37.49
CA TRP A 287 -28.52 7.61 -38.83
C TRP A 287 -27.05 7.30 -39.04
N ASP A 288 -26.73 6.14 -39.62
CA ASP A 288 -25.37 5.82 -40.06
C ASP A 288 -25.27 6.06 -41.58
N VAL A 289 -24.56 7.13 -41.96
CA VAL A 289 -24.40 7.54 -43.36
C VAL A 289 -22.92 7.58 -43.70
N GLY A 290 -22.48 6.71 -44.61
CA GLY A 290 -21.11 6.73 -45.14
C GLY A 290 -20.01 6.57 -44.09
N GLN A 291 -20.24 5.77 -43.04
CA GLN A 291 -19.37 5.56 -41.85
C GLN A 291 -19.42 6.66 -40.79
N SER A 292 -20.30 7.64 -40.92
CA SER A 292 -20.50 8.70 -39.93
C SER A 292 -21.90 8.60 -39.33
N GLU A 293 -21.97 8.61 -38.00
CA GLU A 293 -23.23 8.70 -37.28
C GLU A 293 -23.73 10.15 -37.26
N TYR A 294 -25.00 10.34 -37.58
CA TYR A 294 -25.69 11.63 -37.56
C TYR A 294 -26.86 11.58 -36.60
N PHE A 295 -26.96 12.60 -35.75
CA PHE A 295 -28.16 12.88 -34.98
C PHE A 295 -29.14 13.65 -35.86
N VAL A 296 -30.30 13.04 -36.12
CA VAL A 296 -31.33 13.57 -37.00
C VAL A 296 -32.50 14.06 -36.16
N SER A 297 -32.98 15.27 -36.45
CA SER A 297 -34.16 15.85 -35.81
C SER A 297 -35.14 16.32 -36.87
N ALA A 298 -36.41 15.96 -36.74
CA ALA A 298 -37.43 16.27 -37.73
C ALA A 298 -38.72 16.79 -37.08
N ALA A 299 -39.33 17.80 -37.69
CA ALA A 299 -40.67 18.28 -37.37
C ALA A 299 -41.57 18.24 -38.59
N LYS A 300 -42.84 17.94 -38.35
CA LYS A 300 -43.87 17.81 -39.38
C LYS A 300 -44.92 18.91 -39.18
N SER A 301 -45.34 19.56 -40.29
CA SER A 301 -46.55 20.38 -40.36
C SER A 301 -47.57 19.67 -41.25
N ASP A 302 -48.71 19.31 -40.68
CA ASP A 302 -49.83 18.71 -41.41
C ASP A 302 -50.58 19.79 -42.20
N GLU A 303 -50.66 21.02 -41.68
CA GLU A 303 -51.27 22.16 -42.38
C GLU A 303 -50.58 22.44 -43.73
N LEU A 304 -49.25 22.44 -43.75
CA LEU A 304 -48.47 22.70 -44.96
C LEU A 304 -48.16 21.45 -45.80
N GLY A 305 -48.28 20.26 -45.23
CA GLY A 305 -47.87 19.02 -45.88
C GLY A 305 -46.35 18.89 -46.04
N VAL A 306 -45.56 19.49 -45.15
CA VAL A 306 -44.09 19.52 -45.23
C VAL A 306 -43.41 18.97 -43.97
N MET A 307 -42.17 18.54 -44.14
CA MET A 307 -41.27 18.09 -43.09
C MET A 307 -40.00 18.93 -43.10
N LEU A 308 -39.66 19.50 -41.95
CA LEU A 308 -38.39 20.17 -41.70
C LEU A 308 -37.47 19.18 -40.99
N LEU A 309 -36.26 19.01 -41.48
CA LEU A 309 -35.34 18.01 -40.97
C LEU A 309 -33.93 18.58 -40.90
N THR A 310 -33.25 18.35 -39.78
CA THR A 310 -31.88 18.80 -39.51
C THR A 310 -31.00 17.60 -39.13
N TYR A 311 -29.80 17.54 -39.70
CA TYR A 311 -28.77 16.56 -39.39
C TYR A 311 -27.59 17.22 -38.68
N VAL A 312 -27.08 16.58 -37.64
CA VAL A 312 -25.87 17.01 -36.94
C VAL A 312 -24.91 15.81 -36.80
N PRO A 313 -23.66 15.89 -37.25
CA PRO A 313 -22.69 14.81 -37.05
C PRO A 313 -22.49 14.49 -35.56
N ASN A 314 -22.55 13.21 -35.18
CA ASN A 314 -22.40 12.77 -33.80
C ASN A 314 -21.02 13.12 -33.22
N GLU A 315 -19.99 13.23 -34.07
CA GLU A 315 -18.65 13.68 -33.68
C GLU A 315 -18.62 15.15 -33.21
N GLN A 316 -19.54 16.01 -33.65
CA GLN A 316 -19.60 17.40 -33.19
C GLN A 316 -20.37 17.53 -31.88
N VAL A 317 -21.32 16.62 -31.68
CA VAL A 317 -22.12 16.49 -30.46
C VAL A 317 -21.30 15.86 -29.32
N LEU A 318 -20.53 14.81 -29.60
CA LEU A 318 -19.76 14.03 -28.63
C LEU A 318 -18.24 14.25 -28.72
N GLY A 319 -17.74 15.00 -29.70
CA GLY A 319 -16.30 15.27 -29.85
C GLY A 319 -15.62 15.84 -28.60
N PRO A 320 -16.25 16.80 -27.88
CA PRO A 320 -15.70 17.30 -26.63
C PRO A 320 -15.58 16.22 -25.53
N THR A 321 -16.38 15.15 -25.56
CA THR A 321 -16.37 14.11 -24.51
C THR A 321 -15.15 13.18 -24.60
N LYS A 322 -14.66 12.89 -25.81
CA LYS A 322 -13.43 12.09 -26.01
C LYS A 322 -12.19 12.77 -25.39
N VAL A 323 -12.13 14.10 -25.45
CA VAL A 323 -11.04 14.89 -24.84
C VAL A 323 -11.05 14.75 -23.32
N TYR A 324 -12.22 14.77 -22.68
CA TYR A 324 -12.32 14.58 -21.23
C TYR A 324 -11.90 13.17 -20.79
N LEU A 325 -12.23 12.14 -21.58
CA LEU A 325 -11.76 10.77 -21.31
C LEU A 325 -10.24 10.65 -21.42
N PHE A 326 -9.63 11.28 -22.42
CA PHE A 326 -8.16 11.31 -22.55
C PHE A 326 -7.49 11.97 -21.33
N TRP A 327 -7.99 13.13 -20.89
CA TRP A 327 -7.48 13.81 -19.70
C TRP A 327 -7.72 13.00 -18.42
N PHE A 328 -8.87 12.33 -18.30
CA PHE A 328 -9.15 11.42 -17.18
C PHE A 328 -8.10 10.31 -17.07
N TRP A 329 -7.80 9.62 -18.18
CA TRP A 329 -6.77 8.58 -18.20
C TRP A 329 -5.37 9.12 -17.93
N SER A 330 -5.04 10.30 -18.48
CA SER A 330 -3.76 10.96 -18.25
C SER A 330 -3.54 11.33 -16.78
N ILE A 331 -4.54 11.94 -16.14
CA ILE A 331 -4.49 12.30 -14.71
C ILE A 331 -4.46 11.05 -13.83
N SER A 332 -5.18 9.99 -14.22
CA SER A 332 -5.16 8.70 -13.51
C SER A 332 -3.78 8.05 -13.54
N ALA A 333 -3.14 8.00 -14.71
CA ALA A 333 -1.79 7.50 -14.86
C ALA A 333 -0.78 8.33 -14.05
N LEU A 334 -0.88 9.66 -14.12
CA LEU A 334 0.00 10.56 -13.36
C LEU A 334 -0.13 10.35 -11.84
N SER A 335 -1.34 10.28 -11.32
CA SER A 335 -1.60 10.02 -9.89
C SER A 335 -1.05 8.66 -9.45
N PHE A 336 -1.21 7.61 -10.27
CA PHE A 336 -0.64 6.30 -9.99
C PHE A 336 0.89 6.35 -9.88
N VAL A 337 1.55 7.05 -10.81
CA VAL A 337 3.00 7.27 -10.77
C VAL A 337 3.41 8.04 -9.50
N ILE A 338 2.67 9.10 -9.13
CA ILE A 338 2.92 9.86 -7.90
C ILE A 338 2.81 8.97 -6.66
N VAL A 339 1.75 8.18 -6.54
CA VAL A 339 1.55 7.25 -5.41
C VAL A 339 2.67 6.21 -5.36
N LEU A 340 3.07 5.67 -6.51
CA LEU A 340 4.17 4.70 -6.61
C LEU A 340 5.50 5.31 -6.14
N LEU A 341 5.86 6.48 -6.66
CA LEU A 341 7.09 7.20 -6.28
C LEU A 341 7.09 7.58 -4.79
N PHE A 342 5.96 8.07 -4.29
CA PHE A 342 5.81 8.42 -2.87
C PHE A 342 5.93 7.19 -1.97
N SER A 343 5.31 6.07 -2.37
CA SER A 343 5.41 4.80 -1.65
C SER A 343 6.86 4.30 -1.60
N LEU A 344 7.56 4.30 -2.74
CA LEU A 344 8.98 3.93 -2.82
C LEU A 344 9.88 4.84 -1.98
N SER A 345 9.57 6.14 -1.95
CA SER A 345 10.25 7.12 -1.10
C SER A 345 10.11 6.74 0.39
N ILE A 346 8.88 6.53 0.87
CA ILE A 346 8.63 6.09 2.26
C ILE A 346 9.36 4.78 2.58
N TYR A 347 9.35 3.82 1.65
CA TYR A 347 10.06 2.56 1.84
C TYR A 347 11.56 2.78 2.08
N ARG A 348 12.18 3.64 1.26
CA ARG A 348 13.62 3.92 1.31
C ARG A 348 14.02 4.78 2.51
N PHE A 349 13.26 5.82 2.82
CA PHE A 349 13.63 6.83 3.83
C PHE A 349 13.15 6.50 5.24
N ILE A 350 12.08 5.72 5.40
CA ILE A 350 11.50 5.42 6.73
C ILE A 350 11.56 3.92 7.02
N HIS A 351 10.97 3.09 6.15
CA HIS A 351 10.75 1.68 6.48
C HIS A 351 12.06 0.88 6.60
N ARG A 352 12.99 1.02 5.64
CA ARG A 352 14.29 0.33 5.70
C ARG A 352 15.16 0.75 6.89
N PRO A 353 15.37 2.05 7.16
CA PRO A 353 16.16 2.49 8.31
C PRO A 353 15.57 2.02 9.65
N LEU A 354 14.24 2.02 9.78
CA LEU A 354 13.56 1.52 10.96
C LEU A 354 13.79 0.01 11.16
N LEU A 355 13.68 -0.79 10.10
CA LEU A 355 13.93 -2.23 10.20
C LEU A 355 15.38 -2.54 10.60
N LYS A 356 16.36 -1.78 10.09
CA LYS A 356 17.76 -1.90 10.53
C LYS A 356 17.88 -1.65 12.03
N LEU A 357 17.26 -0.58 12.54
CA LEU A 357 17.28 -0.27 13.98
C LEU A 357 16.67 -1.39 14.81
N VAL A 358 15.47 -1.87 14.43
CA VAL A 358 14.78 -2.97 15.13
C VAL A 358 15.61 -4.25 15.11
N SER A 359 16.27 -4.56 13.99
CA SER A 359 17.14 -5.74 13.89
C SER A 359 18.37 -5.63 14.79
N ALA A 360 18.95 -4.43 14.93
CA ALA A 360 20.07 -4.20 15.82
C ALA A 360 19.67 -4.32 17.30
N PHE A 361 18.50 -3.81 17.69
CA PHE A 361 17.95 -4.05 19.03
C PHE A 361 17.81 -5.55 19.34
N ARG A 362 17.28 -6.34 18.40
CA ARG A 362 17.14 -7.80 18.57
C ARG A 362 18.48 -8.53 18.67
N GLN A 363 19.54 -8.02 18.04
CA GLN A 363 20.90 -8.60 18.17
C GLN A 363 21.44 -8.39 19.59
N VAL A 364 21.31 -7.17 20.12
CA VAL A 364 21.72 -6.85 21.50
C VAL A 364 20.92 -7.67 22.52
N GLU A 365 19.60 -7.84 22.32
CA GLU A 365 18.73 -8.66 23.17
C GLU A 365 19.19 -10.14 23.24
N ARG A 366 19.82 -10.64 22.17
CA ARG A 366 20.38 -12.02 22.11
C ARG A 366 21.79 -12.13 22.68
N GLY A 367 22.36 -11.04 23.21
CA GLY A 367 23.72 -11.01 23.75
C GLY A 367 24.81 -10.73 22.71
N GLU A 368 24.46 -10.37 21.47
CA GLU A 368 25.42 -10.00 20.42
C GLU A 368 25.80 -8.51 20.55
N ILE A 369 26.62 -8.15 21.55
CA ILE A 369 26.96 -6.76 21.90
C ILE A 369 28.08 -6.17 21.03
N ASN A 370 28.60 -6.95 20.07
CA ASN A 370 29.65 -6.52 19.14
C ASN A 370 29.11 -5.86 17.86
N THR A 371 27.79 -5.66 17.77
CA THR A 371 27.13 -5.17 16.56
C THR A 371 26.98 -3.65 16.61
N ALA A 372 27.84 -2.93 15.90
CA ALA A 372 27.68 -1.49 15.68
C ALA A 372 26.89 -1.25 14.39
N ILE A 373 25.91 -0.34 14.43
CA ILE A 373 25.21 0.08 13.21
C ILE A 373 26.14 1.03 12.45
N ASP A 374 26.53 0.64 11.23
CA ASP A 374 27.32 1.50 10.34
C ASP A 374 26.51 2.74 9.89
N ILE A 375 27.11 3.93 10.07
CA ILE A 375 26.49 5.25 9.88
C ILE A 375 26.80 5.84 8.49
N ASN A 376 27.56 5.14 7.65
CA ASN A 376 28.14 5.64 6.39
C ASN A 376 27.18 6.28 5.36
N HIS A 377 25.85 6.11 5.47
CA HIS A 377 24.87 6.72 4.56
C HIS A 377 23.74 7.55 5.21
N THR A 378 23.68 7.64 6.54
CA THR A 378 22.50 8.19 7.27
C THR A 378 22.83 9.32 8.24
N ALA A 379 24.08 9.79 8.27
CA ALA A 379 24.59 10.69 9.30
C ALA A 379 23.91 12.08 9.43
N LYS A 380 23.08 12.50 8.46
CA LYS A 380 22.48 13.86 8.44
C LYS A 380 20.97 13.91 8.71
N ASN A 381 20.31 12.79 8.99
CA ASN A 381 18.88 12.75 9.29
C ASN A 381 18.59 12.22 10.71
N GLU A 382 17.31 12.22 11.10
CA GLU A 382 16.83 11.77 12.41
C GLU A 382 17.25 10.32 12.70
N PHE A 383 17.32 9.46 11.68
CA PHE A 383 17.80 8.09 11.84
C PHE A 383 19.30 8.01 12.13
N GLY A 384 20.12 8.92 11.58
CA GLY A 384 21.52 9.05 11.95
C GLY A 384 21.72 9.38 13.43
N TYR A 385 20.91 10.31 13.95
CA TYR A 385 20.88 10.61 15.38
C TYR A 385 20.51 9.38 16.22
N LEU A 386 19.46 8.65 15.82
CA LEU A 386 19.02 7.42 16.51
C LEU A 386 20.09 6.32 16.48
N TYR A 387 20.77 6.11 15.35
CA TYR A 387 21.86 5.14 15.24
C TYR A 387 23.04 5.51 16.14
N ASN A 388 23.42 6.79 16.19
CA ASN A 388 24.49 7.24 17.06
C ASN A 388 24.14 7.03 18.54
N ARG A 389 22.92 7.39 18.95
CA ARG A 389 22.46 7.17 20.33
C ARG A 389 22.36 5.70 20.69
N PHE A 390 21.91 4.85 19.77
CA PHE A 390 21.90 3.40 19.96
C PHE A 390 23.32 2.86 20.14
N ASN A 391 24.28 3.24 19.27
CA ASN A 391 25.66 2.78 19.38
C ASN A 391 26.32 3.21 20.70
N LEU A 392 26.05 4.44 21.17
CA LEU A 392 26.52 4.92 22.47
C LEU A 392 25.98 4.08 23.64
N MET A 393 24.68 3.79 23.64
CA MET A 393 24.04 2.94 24.66
C MET A 393 24.64 1.52 24.68
N VAL A 394 24.89 0.93 23.50
CA VAL A 394 25.52 -0.40 23.40
C VAL A 394 26.96 -0.38 23.94
N ASN A 395 27.69 0.71 23.73
CA ASN A 395 29.04 0.87 24.26
C ASN A 395 29.04 1.03 25.79
N GLU A 396 28.12 1.83 26.36
CA GLU A 396 27.94 1.95 27.81
C GLU A 396 27.57 0.60 28.45
N LEU A 397 26.68 -0.17 27.81
CA LEU A 397 26.31 -1.51 28.26
C LEU A 397 27.54 -2.45 28.29
N ARG A 398 28.41 -2.37 27.29
CA ARG A 398 29.65 -3.16 27.24
C ARG A 398 30.56 -2.81 28.42
N THR A 399 30.81 -1.53 28.65
CA THR A 399 31.64 -1.07 29.78
C THR A 399 31.09 -1.60 31.11
N LEU A 400 29.78 -1.51 31.33
CA LEU A 400 29.15 -2.03 32.56
C LEU A 400 29.33 -3.54 32.72
N ILE A 401 29.24 -4.32 31.63
CA ILE A 401 29.47 -5.78 31.68
C ILE A 401 30.92 -6.10 32.03
N GLU A 402 31.88 -5.40 31.43
CA GLU A 402 33.32 -5.56 31.71
C GLU A 402 33.64 -5.22 33.18
N GLU A 403 33.11 -4.11 33.71
CA GLU A 403 33.29 -3.72 35.11
C GLU A 403 32.76 -4.78 36.08
N VAL A 404 31.55 -5.29 35.85
CA VAL A 404 30.95 -6.35 36.68
C VAL A 404 31.80 -7.62 36.63
N TYR A 405 32.32 -7.97 35.46
CA TYR A 405 33.18 -9.15 35.30
C TYR A 405 34.52 -9.00 36.05
N GLU A 406 35.18 -7.84 35.92
CA GLU A 406 36.41 -7.56 36.66
C GLU A 406 36.21 -7.60 38.18
N GLN A 407 35.11 -7.00 38.67
CA GLN A 407 34.78 -7.04 40.10
C GLN A 407 34.61 -8.48 40.59
N ARG A 408 33.98 -9.35 39.80
CA ARG A 408 33.79 -10.75 40.15
C ARG A 408 35.12 -11.52 40.23
N ILE A 409 36.04 -11.29 39.29
CA ILE A 409 37.39 -11.89 39.33
C ILE A 409 38.14 -11.44 40.58
N ARG A 410 38.14 -10.13 40.89
CA ARG A 410 38.82 -9.58 42.07
C ARG A 410 38.26 -10.15 43.38
N SER A 411 36.95 -10.37 43.43
CA SER A 411 36.29 -11.00 44.58
C SER A 411 36.77 -12.44 44.78
N GLN A 412 36.80 -13.25 43.72
CA GLN A 412 37.28 -14.64 43.76
C GLN A 412 38.76 -14.74 44.19
N GLN A 413 39.62 -13.85 43.69
CA GLN A 413 41.03 -13.79 44.09
C GLN A 413 41.20 -13.42 45.57
N SER A 414 40.38 -12.51 46.08
CA SER A 414 40.42 -12.10 47.48
C SER A 414 39.99 -13.23 48.42
N GLU A 415 38.99 -14.02 48.01
CA GLU A 415 38.57 -15.22 48.73
C GLU A 415 39.66 -16.29 48.79
N LEU A 416 40.34 -16.55 47.66
CA LEU A 416 41.49 -17.47 47.61
C LEU A 416 42.61 -17.04 48.57
N LYS A 417 42.97 -15.75 48.58
CA LYS A 417 44.00 -15.21 49.49
C LYS A 417 43.62 -15.37 50.96
N ARG A 418 42.34 -15.17 51.31
CA ARG A 418 41.82 -15.39 52.67
C ARG A 418 41.94 -16.85 53.11
N LEU A 419 41.70 -17.80 52.20
CA LEU A 419 41.83 -19.23 52.50
C LEU A 419 43.29 -19.68 52.68
N GLN A 420 44.25 -18.97 52.07
CA GLN A 420 45.69 -19.27 52.20
C GLN A 420 46.32 -18.75 53.50
N SER A 421 45.78 -17.69 54.12
CA SER A 421 46.43 -17.02 55.27
C SER A 421 46.26 -17.73 56.62
N GLN A 422 45.56 -18.87 56.68
CA GLN A 422 45.36 -19.66 57.90
C GLN A 422 46.56 -20.60 58.19
N ILE A 423 47.72 -20.05 58.57
CA ILE A 423 48.85 -20.84 59.11
C ILE A 423 48.64 -21.06 60.60
N ASN A 424 48.77 -22.31 61.09
CA ASN A 424 48.64 -22.65 62.51
C ASN A 424 49.86 -22.17 63.34
N PRO A 425 49.74 -21.13 64.19
CA PRO A 425 50.86 -20.59 64.97
C PRO A 425 51.43 -21.59 65.98
N HIS A 426 50.64 -22.60 66.37
CA HIS A 426 51.02 -23.60 67.36
C HIS A 426 52.15 -24.52 66.88
N PHE A 427 52.21 -24.84 65.59
CA PHE A 427 53.26 -25.69 65.02
C PHE A 427 54.66 -25.08 65.21
N LEU A 428 54.77 -23.75 65.07
CA LEU A 428 56.03 -23.03 65.26
C LEU A 428 56.53 -23.17 66.70
N TYR A 429 55.66 -22.91 67.69
CA TYR A 429 56.02 -23.02 69.10
C TYR A 429 56.43 -24.45 69.48
N ASN A 430 55.66 -25.45 69.04
CA ASN A 430 55.98 -26.86 69.29
C ASN A 430 57.32 -27.28 68.70
N SER A 431 57.60 -26.84 67.47
CA SER A 431 58.86 -27.19 66.79
C SER A 431 60.06 -26.55 67.50
N LEU A 432 59.96 -25.29 67.92
CA LEU A 432 61.02 -24.63 68.68
C LEU A 432 61.28 -25.30 70.03
N PHE A 433 60.23 -25.78 70.70
CA PHE A 433 60.36 -26.51 71.95
C PHE A 433 61.06 -27.86 71.78
N VAL A 434 60.74 -28.63 70.73
CA VAL A 434 61.44 -29.89 70.41
C VAL A 434 62.91 -29.63 70.08
N LEU A 435 63.21 -28.56 69.33
CA LEU A 435 64.59 -28.16 69.07
C LEU A 435 65.34 -27.83 70.36
N TYR A 436 64.70 -27.09 71.28
CA TYR A 436 65.26 -26.80 72.61
C TYR A 436 65.57 -28.09 73.39
N GLN A 437 64.63 -29.05 73.42
CA GLN A 437 64.84 -30.33 74.11
C GLN A 437 65.99 -31.16 73.50
N LEU A 438 66.11 -31.21 72.17
CA LEU A 438 67.21 -31.92 71.49
C LEU A 438 68.58 -31.32 71.87
N ILE A 439 68.63 -30.00 72.05
CA ILE A 439 69.84 -29.30 72.51
C ILE A 439 70.14 -29.60 73.98
N GLU A 440 69.15 -29.55 74.88
CA GLU A 440 69.34 -29.91 76.29
C GLU A 440 69.82 -31.36 76.48
N LEU A 441 69.35 -32.28 75.64
CA LEU A 441 69.77 -33.69 75.65
C LEU A 441 71.13 -33.94 74.99
N ASN A 442 71.85 -32.90 74.55
CA ASN A 442 73.10 -32.98 73.79
C ASN A 442 73.02 -33.77 72.46
N ASP A 443 71.83 -33.94 71.88
CA ASP A 443 71.64 -34.56 70.57
C ASP A 443 71.83 -33.54 69.44
N ASN A 444 73.05 -33.01 69.37
CA ASN A 444 73.39 -31.93 68.44
C ASN A 444 73.22 -32.33 66.96
N ARG A 445 73.31 -33.63 66.63
CA ARG A 445 73.12 -34.12 65.26
C ARG A 445 71.65 -34.04 64.84
N ASN A 446 70.73 -34.49 65.70
CA ASN A 446 69.30 -34.38 65.39
C ASN A 446 68.80 -32.94 65.53
N ALA A 447 69.34 -32.14 66.47
CA ALA A 447 69.02 -30.71 66.57
C ALA A 447 69.36 -29.95 65.28
N LEU A 448 70.55 -30.15 64.71
CA LEU A 448 70.95 -29.50 63.45
C LEU A 448 70.07 -29.95 62.27
N ARG A 449 69.75 -31.25 62.20
CA ARG A 449 68.87 -31.81 61.16
C ARG A 449 67.45 -31.26 61.28
N PHE A 450 66.92 -31.17 62.49
CA PHE A 450 65.61 -30.60 62.79
C PHE A 450 65.54 -29.12 62.42
N ALA A 451 66.54 -28.33 62.81
CA ALA A 451 66.63 -26.91 62.45
C ALA A 451 66.71 -26.70 60.92
N LYS A 452 67.43 -27.57 60.19
CA LYS A 452 67.49 -27.53 58.72
C LYS A 452 66.13 -27.81 58.09
N TYR A 453 65.42 -28.84 58.53
CA TYR A 453 64.07 -29.13 58.01
C TYR A 453 63.08 -28.03 58.36
N LEU A 454 63.14 -27.50 59.59
CA LEU A 454 62.26 -26.42 60.04
C LEU A 454 62.51 -25.12 59.25
N GLY A 455 63.78 -24.77 59.01
CA GLY A 455 64.14 -23.61 58.18
C GLY A 455 63.68 -23.75 56.73
N GLY A 456 63.88 -24.94 56.13
CA GLY A 456 63.37 -25.24 54.78
C GLY A 456 61.85 -25.13 54.69
N PHE A 457 61.14 -25.64 55.70
CA PHE A 457 59.69 -25.55 55.80
C PHE A 457 59.18 -24.11 55.86
N PHE A 458 59.74 -23.26 56.72
CA PHE A 458 59.32 -21.87 56.79
C PHE A 458 59.72 -21.08 55.56
N GLN A 459 60.88 -21.36 54.97
CA GLN A 459 61.27 -20.74 53.70
C GLN A 459 60.27 -21.05 52.59
N TYR A 460 59.80 -22.30 52.48
CA TYR A 460 58.80 -22.70 51.51
C TYR A 460 57.44 -21.99 51.72
N ILE A 461 56.99 -21.87 52.96
CA ILE A 461 55.70 -21.25 53.27
C ILE A 461 55.72 -19.72 53.10
N THR A 462 56.87 -19.07 53.37
CA THR A 462 56.98 -17.59 53.41
C THR A 462 57.60 -16.94 52.18
N ARG A 463 58.53 -17.61 51.48
CA ARG A 463 59.35 -16.99 50.43
C ARG A 463 58.82 -17.23 49.02
N ASP A 464 58.11 -18.33 48.80
CA ASP A 464 57.43 -18.56 47.52
C ASP A 464 56.14 -17.73 47.48
N SER A 465 56.11 -16.68 46.66
CA SER A 465 54.90 -15.87 46.41
C SER A 465 53.96 -16.51 45.39
N LYS A 466 54.36 -17.63 44.78
CA LYS A 466 53.57 -18.35 43.77
C LYS A 466 52.49 -19.18 44.45
N GLU A 467 51.25 -18.99 44.04
CA GLU A 467 50.07 -19.71 44.54
C GLU A 467 50.09 -21.20 44.14
N GLU A 468 50.92 -21.56 43.15
CA GLU A 468 51.07 -22.91 42.59
C GLU A 468 52.55 -23.33 42.49
N VAL A 469 52.78 -24.63 42.66
CA VAL A 469 54.10 -25.27 42.64
C VAL A 469 54.04 -26.56 41.84
N VAL A 470 55.18 -27.04 41.36
CA VAL A 470 55.26 -28.39 40.76
C VAL A 470 55.09 -29.46 41.85
N LEU A 471 54.41 -30.56 41.54
CA LEU A 471 54.09 -31.62 42.49
C LEU A 471 55.34 -32.21 43.15
N SER A 472 56.46 -32.31 42.42
CA SER A 472 57.76 -32.72 42.98
C SER A 472 58.20 -31.87 44.18
N ARG A 473 57.98 -30.54 44.13
CA ARG A 473 58.28 -29.62 45.23
C ARG A 473 57.32 -29.78 46.40
N GLU A 474 56.03 -29.97 46.13
CA GLU A 474 55.03 -30.25 47.16
C GLU A 474 55.35 -31.57 47.91
N VAL A 475 55.78 -32.61 47.19
CA VAL A 475 56.18 -33.90 47.78
C VAL A 475 57.48 -33.79 48.58
N GLU A 476 58.50 -33.10 48.06
CA GLU A 476 59.74 -32.82 48.78
C GLU A 476 59.44 -32.12 50.12
N GLN A 477 58.55 -31.13 50.08
CA GLN A 477 58.13 -30.39 51.25
C GLN A 477 57.33 -31.26 52.24
N ALA A 478 56.41 -32.09 51.76
CA ALA A 478 55.66 -33.03 52.58
C ALA A 478 56.57 -34.04 53.29
N LYS A 479 57.61 -34.53 52.61
CA LYS A 479 58.65 -35.40 53.20
C LYS A 479 59.40 -34.68 54.32
N ALA A 480 59.86 -33.44 54.07
CA ALA A 480 60.54 -32.64 55.08
C ALA A 480 59.66 -32.39 56.32
N TYR A 481 58.39 -32.03 56.10
CA TYR A 481 57.41 -31.86 57.18
C TYR A 481 57.21 -33.15 57.99
N THR A 482 57.14 -34.29 57.32
CA THR A 482 56.96 -35.57 58.00
C THR A 482 58.17 -35.97 58.82
N GLU A 483 59.38 -35.65 58.37
CA GLU A 483 60.59 -35.84 59.17
C GLU A 483 60.60 -34.95 60.44
N ILE A 484 60.11 -33.70 60.34
CA ILE A 484 59.91 -32.84 61.53
C ILE A 484 58.95 -33.52 62.50
N GLN A 485 57.78 -33.97 62.01
CA GLN A 485 56.78 -34.62 62.85
C GLN A 485 57.29 -35.93 63.46
N LYS A 486 58.03 -36.76 62.72
CA LYS A 486 58.66 -37.98 63.28
C LYS A 486 59.62 -37.66 64.42
N MET A 487 60.34 -36.55 64.36
CA MET A 487 61.20 -36.12 65.47
C MET A 487 60.38 -35.64 66.66
N CYS A 488 59.27 -34.93 66.44
CA CYS A 488 58.37 -34.48 67.51
C CYS A 488 57.66 -35.65 68.23
N TYR A 489 57.31 -36.72 67.52
CA TYR A 489 56.59 -37.88 68.07
C TYR A 489 57.51 -39.09 68.44
N GLY A 490 58.81 -39.01 68.14
CA GLY A 490 59.81 -40.03 68.45
C GLY A 490 59.74 -41.30 67.59
N HIS A 491 60.42 -42.38 68.00
CA HIS A 491 60.53 -43.64 67.24
C HIS A 491 59.28 -44.55 67.23
N ARG A 492 58.09 -44.01 67.55
CA ARG A 492 56.85 -44.79 67.72
C ARG A 492 56.11 -45.06 66.41
N LEU A 493 56.60 -44.47 65.31
CA LEU A 493 55.91 -44.37 64.02
C LEU A 493 56.78 -44.91 62.88
N HIS A 494 56.19 -45.75 62.04
CA HIS A 494 56.73 -46.15 60.77
C HIS A 494 56.03 -45.35 59.66
N VAL A 495 56.80 -44.56 58.92
CA VAL A 495 56.27 -43.78 57.79
C VAL A 495 56.92 -44.24 56.50
N GLU A 496 56.09 -44.65 55.55
CA GLU A 496 56.49 -45.09 54.23
C GLU A 496 56.09 -44.03 53.19
N PHE A 497 57.05 -43.57 52.39
CA PHE A 497 56.81 -42.68 51.27
C PHE A 497 57.13 -43.42 49.97
N GLY A 498 56.11 -43.61 49.15
CA GLY A 498 56.27 -44.10 47.79
C GLY A 498 57.10 -43.15 46.93
N GLU A 499 57.66 -43.70 45.85
CA GLU A 499 58.36 -42.93 44.85
C GLU A 499 57.35 -42.21 43.95
N LEU A 500 57.54 -40.89 43.78
CA LEU A 500 56.73 -40.09 42.86
C LEU A 500 57.11 -40.48 41.42
N PRO A 501 56.16 -40.93 40.58
CA PRO A 501 56.47 -41.21 39.18
C PRO A 501 57.00 -39.95 38.49
N GLU A 502 58.12 -40.06 37.76
CA GLU A 502 58.80 -38.89 37.17
C GLU A 502 57.88 -38.03 36.29
N GLN A 503 56.97 -38.69 35.56
CA GLN A 503 55.99 -38.05 34.67
C GLN A 503 55.02 -37.11 35.41
N GLU A 504 54.74 -37.37 36.69
CA GLU A 504 53.84 -36.54 37.50
C GLU A 504 54.57 -35.38 38.20
N GLY A 505 55.90 -35.41 38.22
CA GLY A 505 56.72 -34.45 38.99
C GLY A 505 56.52 -32.99 38.59
N ASN A 506 56.12 -32.74 37.34
CA ASN A 506 55.92 -31.40 36.78
C ASN A 506 54.46 -30.91 36.85
N LEU A 507 53.53 -31.71 37.38
CA LEU A 507 52.14 -31.27 37.52
C LEU A 507 52.07 -30.03 38.41
N VAL A 508 51.44 -28.97 37.91
CA VAL A 508 51.25 -27.73 38.66
C VAL A 508 50.07 -27.90 39.60
N VAL A 509 50.33 -27.82 40.91
CA VAL A 509 49.34 -28.02 41.98
C VAL A 509 49.25 -26.81 42.90
N PRO A 510 48.09 -26.56 43.53
CA PRO A 510 48.01 -25.60 44.62
C PRO A 510 49.00 -25.96 45.73
N ARG A 511 49.73 -24.98 46.25
CA ARG A 511 50.74 -25.18 47.30
C ARG A 511 50.13 -25.68 48.62
N ILE A 512 50.77 -26.56 49.38
CA ILE A 512 50.30 -27.06 50.71
C ILE A 512 48.94 -27.78 50.57
N ILE A 513 48.91 -28.86 49.80
CA ILE A 513 47.76 -29.77 49.68
C ILE A 513 48.03 -31.14 50.31
N ILE A 514 49.29 -31.60 50.36
CA ILE A 514 49.65 -32.89 50.97
C ILE A 514 49.81 -32.72 52.48
N GLN A 515 50.45 -31.63 52.91
CA GLN A 515 50.77 -31.38 54.31
C GLN A 515 49.54 -31.41 55.23
N PRO A 516 48.39 -30.77 54.94
CA PRO A 516 47.24 -30.80 55.84
C PRO A 516 46.68 -32.22 56.06
N VAL A 517 46.83 -33.09 55.07
CA VAL A 517 46.44 -34.51 55.18
C VAL A 517 47.38 -35.26 56.12
N ILE A 518 48.69 -35.01 55.99
CA ILE A 518 49.70 -35.58 56.90
C ILE A 518 49.50 -35.04 58.33
N GLU A 519 49.28 -33.72 58.49
CA GLU A 519 49.00 -33.09 59.78
C GLU A 519 47.76 -33.71 60.44
N ASN A 520 46.70 -33.97 59.65
CA ASN A 520 45.51 -34.65 60.14
C ASN A 520 45.83 -36.04 60.71
N ALA A 521 46.65 -36.83 60.02
CA ALA A 521 47.09 -38.13 60.52
C ALA A 521 47.87 -38.00 61.83
N PHE A 522 48.86 -37.11 61.94
CA PHE A 522 49.62 -36.92 63.18
C PHE A 522 48.74 -36.45 64.35
N LYS A 523 47.82 -35.51 64.09
CA LYS A 523 46.94 -34.95 65.12
C LYS A 523 45.87 -35.94 65.58
N TYR A 524 45.20 -36.64 64.67
CA TYR A 524 44.02 -37.45 65.04
C TYR A 524 44.29 -38.94 65.13
N ALA A 525 45.22 -39.49 64.33
CA ALA A 525 45.56 -40.91 64.34
C ALA A 525 46.61 -41.24 65.42
N PHE A 526 47.59 -40.37 65.66
CA PHE A 526 48.78 -40.72 66.45
C PHE A 526 48.97 -39.97 67.78
N GLU A 527 48.16 -38.96 68.10
CA GLU A 527 48.34 -38.11 69.30
C GLU A 527 48.44 -38.89 70.63
N HIS A 528 47.74 -40.02 70.78
CA HIS A 528 47.80 -40.86 71.99
C HIS A 528 48.36 -42.26 71.73
N MET A 529 48.93 -42.52 70.55
CA MET A 529 49.43 -43.86 70.22
C MET A 529 50.79 -44.10 70.87
N VAL A 530 50.90 -45.17 71.66
CA VAL A 530 52.11 -45.49 72.45
C VAL A 530 53.18 -46.18 71.59
N SER A 531 52.79 -47.00 70.61
CA SER A 531 53.70 -47.66 69.65
C SER A 531 52.92 -48.26 68.47
N GLY A 532 53.58 -48.43 67.32
CA GLY A 532 53.04 -49.20 66.19
C GLY A 532 52.24 -48.39 65.17
N GLY A 533 52.35 -47.07 65.19
CA GLY A 533 51.69 -46.22 64.21
C GLY A 533 52.31 -46.38 62.82
N LYS A 534 51.46 -46.42 61.81
CA LYS A 534 51.79 -46.60 60.39
C LYS A 534 51.13 -45.50 59.59
N LEU A 535 51.93 -44.77 58.82
CA LEU A 535 51.47 -43.81 57.83
C LEU A 535 52.13 -44.17 56.50
N SER A 536 51.34 -44.29 55.43
CA SER A 536 51.88 -44.46 54.09
C SER A 536 51.35 -43.40 53.15
N LEU A 537 52.21 -42.87 52.31
CA LEU A 537 51.84 -42.04 51.17
C LEU A 537 52.27 -42.73 49.88
N GLN A 538 51.31 -43.05 49.02
CA GLN A 538 51.54 -43.74 47.75
C GLN A 538 50.95 -42.94 46.59
N PHE A 539 51.47 -43.14 45.39
CA PHE A 539 51.00 -42.49 44.18
C PHE A 539 50.34 -43.53 43.27
N LYS A 540 49.14 -43.21 42.76
CA LYS A 540 48.44 -44.00 41.76
C LYS A 540 48.18 -43.14 40.53
N VAL A 541 48.29 -43.78 39.38
CA VAL A 541 48.01 -43.20 38.09
C VAL A 541 46.78 -43.91 37.53
N GLU A 542 45.69 -43.17 37.33
CA GLU A 542 44.42 -43.68 36.82
C GLU A 542 43.97 -42.81 35.66
N ASP A 543 44.06 -43.29 34.42
CA ASP A 543 43.70 -42.56 33.20
C ASP A 543 44.24 -41.11 33.14
N ASP A 544 43.35 -40.11 33.23
CA ASP A 544 43.65 -38.67 33.20
C ASP A 544 43.88 -38.09 34.62
N LEU A 545 44.07 -38.92 35.65
CA LEU A 545 44.20 -38.53 37.06
C LEU A 545 45.52 -39.00 37.69
N CYS A 546 46.10 -38.12 38.48
CA CYS A 546 47.13 -38.44 39.47
C CYS A 546 46.47 -38.47 40.85
N VAL A 547 46.54 -39.62 41.53
CA VAL A 547 45.91 -39.82 42.83
C VAL A 547 46.98 -40.07 43.88
N ILE A 548 47.05 -39.20 44.89
CA ILE A 548 47.94 -39.36 46.04
C ILE A 548 47.13 -39.99 47.17
N VAL A 549 47.52 -41.18 47.59
CA VAL A 549 46.82 -41.97 48.61
C VAL A 549 47.59 -41.89 49.92
N VAL A 550 46.99 -41.30 50.95
CA VAL A 550 47.55 -41.24 52.30
C VAL A 550 46.72 -42.13 53.22
N GLN A 551 47.36 -43.09 53.87
CA GLN A 551 46.69 -44.06 54.75
C GLN A 551 47.34 -44.09 56.13
N ASP A 552 46.52 -44.12 57.17
CA ASP A 552 46.94 -44.35 58.54
C ASP A 552 46.29 -45.59 59.17
N ASN A 553 46.79 -46.00 60.34
CA ASN A 553 46.23 -47.05 61.19
C ASN A 553 45.66 -46.52 62.52
N GLY A 554 45.18 -45.27 62.54
CA GLY A 554 44.60 -44.67 63.74
C GLY A 554 43.35 -45.39 64.21
N GLU A 555 43.17 -45.49 65.53
CA GLU A 555 42.08 -46.25 66.15
C GLU A 555 40.78 -45.42 66.31
N LYS A 556 40.82 -44.11 66.04
CA LYS A 556 39.74 -43.15 66.33
C LYS A 556 38.73 -42.91 65.19
N LEU A 557 38.77 -43.68 64.09
CA LEU A 557 37.85 -43.48 62.97
C LEU A 557 36.49 -44.15 63.24
N ASP A 558 35.51 -43.36 63.65
CA ASP A 558 34.09 -43.76 63.71
C ASP A 558 33.41 -43.68 62.33
N ASP A 559 32.45 -44.57 62.06
CA ASP A 559 31.70 -44.60 60.80
C ASP A 559 30.86 -43.32 60.61
N SER A 560 30.38 -42.73 61.71
CA SER A 560 29.66 -41.44 61.67
C SER A 560 30.56 -40.29 61.20
N LEU A 561 31.83 -40.30 61.59
CA LEU A 561 32.83 -39.30 61.18
C LEU A 561 33.22 -39.48 59.72
N LEU A 562 33.42 -40.72 59.26
CA LEU A 562 33.70 -41.00 57.85
C LEU A 562 32.54 -40.56 56.94
N ALA A 563 31.30 -40.88 57.31
CA ALA A 563 30.11 -40.45 56.57
C ALA A 563 29.97 -38.92 56.53
N ARG A 564 30.33 -38.23 57.63
CA ARG A 564 30.37 -36.76 57.67
C ARG A 564 31.40 -36.18 56.70
N LEU A 565 32.63 -36.69 56.73
CA LEU A 565 33.71 -36.23 55.83
C LEU A 565 33.34 -36.45 54.36
N GLN A 566 32.75 -37.60 54.02
CA GLN A 566 32.26 -37.89 52.67
C GLN A 566 31.16 -36.90 52.23
N LYS A 567 30.22 -36.58 53.14
CA LYS A 567 29.15 -35.61 52.88
C LYS A 567 29.68 -34.19 52.69
N GLU A 568 30.63 -33.74 53.51
CA GLU A 568 31.22 -32.40 53.42
C GLU A 568 32.06 -32.20 52.14
N THR A 569 32.47 -33.28 51.47
CA THR A 569 33.14 -33.26 50.16
C THR A 569 32.24 -33.57 48.96
N SER A 570 30.94 -33.76 49.20
CA SER A 570 29.95 -33.94 48.12
C SER A 570 29.56 -32.61 47.49
N ASP A 571 29.22 -32.62 46.20
CA ASP A 571 28.88 -31.41 45.44
C ASP A 571 27.59 -30.70 45.93
N ASP A 572 26.76 -31.36 46.75
CA ASP A 572 25.48 -30.86 47.27
C ASP A 572 25.57 -30.15 48.64
N TYR A 573 26.76 -30.04 49.25
CA TYR A 573 26.91 -29.52 50.62
C TYR A 573 27.24 -28.01 50.67
N ALA A 574 26.23 -27.18 50.97
CA ALA A 574 26.30 -25.73 50.85
C ALA A 574 26.96 -24.99 52.04
N ASP A 575 27.10 -25.62 53.22
CA ASP A 575 27.58 -24.90 54.42
C ASP A 575 28.44 -25.78 55.36
N PRO A 576 29.76 -25.86 55.14
CA PRO A 576 30.68 -26.54 56.05
C PRO A 576 30.93 -25.71 57.31
N MET A 577 30.32 -26.19 58.39
CA MET A 577 30.59 -25.75 59.75
C MET A 577 32.02 -26.18 60.15
N GLU A 578 32.86 -25.18 60.43
CA GLU A 578 34.32 -25.25 60.66
C GLU A 578 35.18 -25.71 59.47
N LEU A 579 36.04 -24.82 58.96
CA LEU A 579 37.07 -25.17 57.98
C LEU A 579 38.14 -26.06 58.62
N SER A 580 37.95 -27.37 58.57
CA SER A 580 39.06 -28.31 58.78
C SER A 580 40.07 -28.16 57.63
N GLY A 581 41.36 -28.37 57.93
CA GLY A 581 42.44 -28.30 56.95
C GLY A 581 42.19 -29.19 55.73
N LEU A 582 41.49 -30.33 55.90
CA LEU A 582 41.10 -31.24 54.81
C LEU A 582 40.05 -30.62 53.86
N ILE A 583 39.01 -29.97 54.40
CA ILE A 583 37.96 -29.34 53.57
C ILE A 583 38.53 -28.17 52.78
N ASN A 584 39.51 -27.44 53.34
CA ASN A 584 40.22 -26.40 52.61
C ASN A 584 41.00 -26.98 51.41
N VAL A 585 41.71 -28.09 51.59
CA VAL A 585 42.38 -28.79 50.49
C VAL A 585 41.38 -29.23 49.41
N HIS A 586 40.25 -29.84 49.79
CA HIS A 586 39.20 -30.22 48.83
C HIS A 586 38.70 -29.03 48.00
N ARG A 587 38.35 -27.91 48.66
CA ARG A 587 37.88 -26.69 47.98
C ARG A 587 38.91 -26.12 47.01
N ARG A 588 40.18 -26.09 47.42
CA ARG A 588 41.27 -25.56 46.58
C ARG A 588 41.48 -26.42 45.33
N LEU A 589 41.39 -27.73 45.46
CA LEU A 589 41.46 -28.65 44.31
C LEU A 589 40.24 -28.50 43.39
N ARG A 590 39.03 -28.31 43.94
CA ARG A 590 37.81 -28.03 43.14
C ARG A 590 37.87 -26.70 42.41
N ILE A 591 38.39 -25.64 43.03
CA ILE A 591 38.57 -24.34 42.38
C ILE A 591 39.55 -24.45 41.21
N ARG A 592 40.63 -25.23 41.36
CA ARG A 592 41.65 -25.38 40.31
C ARG A 592 41.23 -26.33 39.19
N TYR A 593 40.72 -27.51 39.52
CA TYR A 593 40.50 -28.59 38.53
C TYR A 593 39.02 -28.85 38.22
N GLY A 594 38.10 -28.11 38.83
CA GLY A 594 36.66 -28.29 38.68
C GLY A 594 36.19 -29.60 39.32
N ALA A 595 35.08 -30.14 38.79
CA ALA A 595 34.47 -31.35 39.31
C ALA A 595 35.41 -32.57 39.50
N PRO A 596 36.37 -32.88 38.60
CA PRO A 596 37.21 -34.07 38.75
C PRO A 596 38.29 -33.97 39.85
N GLY A 597 38.64 -32.79 40.35
CA GLY A 597 39.67 -32.63 41.38
C GLY A 597 39.09 -32.44 42.78
N GLY A 598 39.71 -33.03 43.80
CA GLY A 598 39.19 -32.96 45.17
C GLY A 598 39.83 -33.99 46.10
N LEU A 599 39.27 -34.11 47.29
CA LEU A 599 39.56 -35.19 48.24
C LEU A 599 38.46 -36.25 48.24
N ARG A 600 38.85 -37.53 48.35
CA ARG A 600 37.95 -38.64 48.72
C ARG A 600 38.41 -39.31 50.00
N PHE A 601 37.45 -39.76 50.80
CA PHE A 601 37.69 -40.41 52.08
C PHE A 601 37.14 -41.83 52.08
N SER A 602 37.97 -42.78 52.52
CA SER A 602 37.60 -44.18 52.72
C SER A 602 38.27 -44.73 53.98
N ARG A 603 37.87 -45.92 54.42
CA ARG A 603 38.54 -46.61 55.53
C ARG A 603 39.80 -47.30 54.99
N SER A 604 40.93 -47.09 55.67
CA SER A 604 42.22 -47.73 55.37
C SER A 604 42.14 -49.24 55.57
N GLY A 605 42.94 -50.00 54.83
CA GLY A 605 43.10 -51.45 55.05
C GLY A 605 43.69 -51.80 56.41
N TRP A 606 44.23 -50.81 57.13
CA TRP A 606 44.73 -50.95 58.51
C TRP A 606 43.73 -50.46 59.58
N GLY A 607 42.50 -50.12 59.19
CA GLY A 607 41.42 -49.70 60.10
C GLY A 607 41.30 -48.19 60.33
N GLY A 608 42.34 -47.41 60.01
CA GLY A 608 42.37 -45.95 60.10
C GLY A 608 41.76 -45.22 58.90
N LEU A 609 42.14 -43.96 58.65
CA LEU A 609 41.62 -43.16 57.54
C LEU A 609 42.48 -43.33 56.27
N CYS A 610 41.82 -43.38 55.12
CA CYS A 610 42.43 -43.32 53.79
C CYS A 610 41.92 -42.06 53.08
N VAL A 611 42.84 -41.17 52.74
CA VAL A 611 42.57 -39.91 52.04
C VAL A 611 43.20 -39.97 50.65
N GLU A 612 42.37 -39.83 49.62
CA GLU A 612 42.82 -39.76 48.23
C GLU A 612 42.75 -38.31 47.75
N ILE A 613 43.90 -37.74 47.40
CA ILE A 613 44.04 -36.42 46.78
C ILE A 613 44.02 -36.61 45.27
N ILE A 614 42.98 -36.10 44.61
CA ILE A 614 42.76 -36.30 43.17
C ILE A 614 43.14 -35.04 42.41
N ILE A 615 44.12 -35.20 41.52
CA ILE A 615 44.65 -34.14 40.67
C ILE A 615 44.38 -34.53 39.22
N LYS A 616 43.76 -33.63 38.46
CA LYS A 616 43.53 -33.86 37.02
C LYS A 616 44.79 -33.54 36.24
N ARG A 617 45.21 -34.45 35.36
CA ARG A 617 46.27 -34.20 34.39
C ARG A 617 45.78 -33.21 33.33
N GLU A 618 46.56 -32.18 33.10
CA GLU A 618 46.38 -31.33 31.92
C GLU A 618 46.96 -32.11 30.73
N LYS A 619 46.14 -32.45 29.73
CA LYS A 619 46.63 -33.11 28.51
C LYS A 619 47.70 -32.21 27.88
N GLU A 620 48.91 -32.74 27.70
CA GLU A 620 49.91 -32.10 26.85
C GLU A 620 49.24 -31.77 25.51
N ARG A 621 49.29 -30.49 25.15
CA ARG A 621 48.65 -29.96 23.96
C ARG A 621 49.65 -29.91 22.82
#